data_AF-A0A971WU02-F1
#
_entry.id   AF-A0A971WU02-F1
#
_cell.length_a   1.000
_cell.length_b   1.000
_cell.length_c   1.000
_cell.angle_alpha   90.00
_cell.angle_beta   90.00
_cell.angle_gamma   90.00
#
_symmetry.space_group_name_H-M   'P 1'
#
loop_
_entity.id
_entity.type
_entity.pdbx_description
1 polymer ?
#
loop_
_entity_poly.entity_id
_entity_poly.type
_entity_poly.pdbx_seq_one_letter_code
_entity_poly.pdbx_strand_id
1 'polypeptide(L)' 'MAQLTQSELNTIRELIGPAITNKRRFGFYANQTNDGQVRQVCQHLSSSCDNKVKTLLGFMG' A
#
# COMPACT_ATOMS: atom_id res chain seq x y z
N MET A 1 -15.24 3.75 -18.15
CA MET A 1 -14.02 3.98 -17.34
C MET A 1 -13.14 4.92 -18.12
N ALA A 2 -12.58 5.95 -17.49
CA ALA A 2 -11.66 6.85 -18.19
C ALA A 2 -10.48 6.03 -18.74
N GLN A 3 -10.17 6.18 -20.04
CA GLN A 3 -8.97 5.57 -20.60
C GLN A 3 -7.77 6.32 -20.05
N LEU A 4 -7.03 5.66 -19.16
CA LEU A 4 -5.79 6.19 -18.64
C LEU A 4 -4.76 6.29 -19.77
N THR A 5 -4.05 7.40 -19.80
CA THR A 5 -2.89 7.59 -20.66
C THR A 5 -1.76 6.65 -20.25
N GLN A 6 -0.82 6.41 -21.16
CA GLN A 6 0.37 5.62 -20.85
C GLN A 6 1.19 6.22 -19.70
N SER A 7 1.24 7.55 -19.58
CA SER A 7 1.94 8.26 -18.50
C SER A 7 1.29 7.99 -17.13
N GLU A 8 -0.04 8.01 -17.07
CA GLU A 8 -0.79 7.68 -15.85
C GLU A 8 -0.60 6.20 -15.46
N LEU A 9 -0.63 5.29 -16.44
CA LEU A 9 -0.35 3.87 -16.20
C LEU A 9 1.08 3.63 -15.68
N ASN A 10 2.07 4.35 -16.21
CA ASN A 10 3.45 4.27 -15.71
C ASN A 10 3.54 4.79 -14.28
N THR A 11 2.90 5.92 -13.98
CA THR A 11 2.82 6.48 -12.63
C THR A 11 2.18 5.48 -11.65
N ILE A 12 1.10 4.82 -12.05
CA ILE A 12 0.44 3.79 -11.22
C ILE A 12 1.40 2.64 -10.91
N ARG A 13 2.16 2.14 -11.91
CA ARG A 13 3.16 1.09 -11.69
C ARG A 13 4.24 1.50 -10.70
N GLU A 14 4.74 2.74 -10.82
CA GLU A 14 5.74 3.29 -9.90
C GLU A 14 5.22 3.41 -8.47
N LEU A 15 3.92 3.68 -8.28
CA LEU A 15 3.30 3.80 -6.96
C LEU A 15 3.02 2.45 -6.28
N ILE A 16 2.86 1.37 -7.05
CA ILE A 16 2.59 0.02 -6.50
C ILE A 16 3.78 -0.48 -5.68
N GLY A 17 5.01 -0.34 -6.19
CA GLY A 17 6.23 -0.82 -5.51
C GLY A 17 6.38 -0.29 -4.07
N PRO A 18 6.38 1.04 -3.87
CA PRO A 18 6.43 1.64 -2.54
C PRO A 18 5.27 1.23 -1.64
N ALA A 19 4.05 1.06 -2.17
CA ALA A 19 2.90 0.62 -1.38
C ALA A 19 3.08 -0.82 -0.85
N ILE A 20 3.59 -1.74 -1.68
CA ILE A 20 3.92 -3.11 -1.26
C ILE A 20 5.04 -3.11 -0.20
N THR A 21 6.10 -2.34 -0.42
CA THR A 21 7.22 -2.23 0.52
C THR A 21 6.77 -1.70 1.86
N ASN A 22 5.95 -0.64 1.87
CA ASN A 22 5.43 -0.05 3.11
C ASN A 22 4.46 -0.98 3.83
N LYS A 23 3.58 -1.72 3.12
CA LYS A 23 2.75 -2.77 3.72
C LYS A 23 3.62 -3.76 4.51
N ARG A 24 4.67 -4.29 3.88
CA ARG A 24 5.59 -5.24 4.52
C ARG A 24 6.30 -4.62 5.73
N ARG A 25 6.78 -3.39 5.58
CA ARG A 25 7.48 -2.66 6.64
C ARG A 25 6.59 -2.43 7.87
N PHE A 26 5.38 -1.93 7.67
CA PHE A 26 4.44 -1.70 8.77
C PHE A 26 3.94 -3.00 9.39
N GLY A 27 3.69 -4.04 8.59
CA GLY A 27 3.37 -5.38 9.11
C GLY A 27 4.51 -5.96 9.98
N PHE A 28 5.75 -5.77 9.56
CA PHE A 28 6.92 -6.17 10.35
C PHE A 28 7.01 -5.40 11.68
N TYR A 29 6.83 -4.08 11.67
CA TYR A 29 6.86 -3.28 12.91
C TYR A 29 5.70 -3.61 13.86
N ALA A 30 4.51 -3.90 13.33
CA ALA A 30 3.39 -4.34 14.14
C ALA A 30 3.70 -5.63 14.93
N ASN A 31 4.47 -6.54 14.32
CA ASN A 31 4.86 -7.80 14.95
C ASN A 31 6.02 -7.66 15.94
N GLN A 32 6.81 -6.59 15.85
CA GLN A 32 7.96 -6.37 16.73
C GLN A 32 7.67 -5.44 17.90
N THR A 33 6.63 -4.60 17.82
CA THR A 33 6.32 -3.66 18.90
C THR A 33 5.50 -4.33 20.01
N ASN A 34 5.90 -4.05 21.25
CA ASN A 34 5.19 -4.47 22.46
C ASN A 34 4.12 -3.45 22.89
N ASP A 35 4.22 -2.21 22.39
CA ASP A 35 3.23 -1.18 22.66
C ASP A 35 1.96 -1.44 21.83
N GLY A 36 0.82 -1.54 22.54
CA GLY A 36 -0.47 -1.86 21.91
C GLY A 36 -0.97 -0.79 20.94
N GLN A 37 -0.75 0.49 21.25
CA GLN A 37 -1.16 1.60 20.39
C GLN A 37 -0.31 1.64 19.12
N VAL A 38 1.01 1.53 19.25
CA VAL A 38 1.93 1.49 18.11
C VAL A 38 1.62 0.28 17.21
N ARG A 39 1.32 -0.88 17.80
CA ARG A 39 0.90 -2.07 17.05
C ARG A 39 -0.33 -1.79 16.20
N GLN A 40 -1.38 -1.22 16.79
CA GLN A 40 -2.62 -0.92 16.09
C GLN A 40 -2.39 0.09 14.96
N VAL A 41 -1.57 1.12 15.19
CA VAL A 41 -1.22 2.11 14.15
C VAL A 41 -0.48 1.42 13.00
N CYS A 42 0.54 0.60 13.28
CA CYS A 42 1.25 -0.13 12.25
C CYS A 42 0.36 -1.11 11.48
N GLN A 43 -0.57 -1.81 12.15
CA GLN A 43 -1.55 -2.68 11.50
C GLN A 43 -2.48 -1.87 10.58
N HIS A 44 -2.98 -0.73 11.04
CA HIS A 44 -3.82 0.16 10.24
C HIS A 44 -3.06 0.66 9.00
N LEU A 45 -1.81 1.13 9.16
CA LEU A 45 -0.99 1.60 8.04
C LEU A 45 -0.69 0.48 7.03
N SER A 46 -0.42 -0.74 7.51
CA SER A 46 -0.23 -1.92 6.65
C SER A 46 -1.48 -2.22 5.81
N SER A 47 -2.66 -2.22 6.43
CA SER A 47 -3.94 -2.43 5.76
C SER A 47 -4.26 -1.31 4.76
N SER A 48 -3.98 -0.05 5.09
CA SER A 48 -4.14 1.08 4.18
C SER A 48 -3.22 0.96 2.96
N CYS A 49 -1.98 0.47 3.13
CA CYS A 49 -1.09 0.17 2.01
C CYS A 49 -1.63 -0.98 1.14
N ASP A 50 -2.20 -2.02 1.74
CA ASP A 50 -2.83 -3.13 1.00
C ASP A 50 -4.02 -2.66 0.15
N ASN A 51 -4.89 -1.82 0.72
CA ASN A 51 -6.00 -1.21 0.00
C ASN A 51 -5.49 -0.34 -1.15
N LYS A 52 -4.45 0.47 -0.92
CA LYS A 52 -3.82 1.28 -1.98
C LYS A 52 -3.33 0.40 -3.14
N VAL A 53 -2.68 -0.74 -2.87
CA VAL A 53 -2.25 -1.68 -3.92
C VAL A 53 -3.45 -2.21 -4.71
N LYS A 54 -4.52 -2.64 -4.03
CA LYS A 54 -5.74 -3.13 -4.70
C LYS A 54 -6.37 -2.06 -5.60
N THR A 55 -6.46 -0.82 -5.11
CA THR A 55 -6.97 0.31 -5.89
C THR A 55 -6.10 0.57 -7.13
N LEU A 56 -4.77 0.61 -6.96
CA LEU A 56 -3.84 0.86 -8.07
C LEU A 56 -3.89 -0.26 -9.12
N LEU A 57 -3.98 -1.53 -8.70
CA LEU A 57 -4.16 -2.66 -9.61
C LEU A 57 -5.53 -2.61 -10.30
N GLY A 58 -6.58 -2.17 -9.60
CA GLY A 58 -7.92 -1.99 -10.17
C GLY A 58 -7.99 -0.90 -11.24
N PHE A 59 -7.07 0.06 -11.25
CA PHE A 59 -6.94 1.03 -12.35
C PHE A 59 -6.21 0.46 -13.57
N MET A 60 -5.53 -0.69 -13.44
CA MET A 60 -4.74 -1.30 -14.52
C MET A 60 -5.45 -2.43 -15.27
N GLY A 61 -6.63 -2.87 -14.79
CA GLY A 61 -7.47 -3.90 -15.42
C GLY A 61 -8.81 -3.34 -15.88
#